data_AF-U2R619-F1
#
_entry.id   AF-U2R619-F1
#
_cell.length_a   1.000
_cell.length_b   1.000
_cell.length_c   1.000
_cell.angle_alpha   90.00
_cell.angle_beta   90.00
_cell.angle_gamma   90.00
#
_symmetry.space_group_name_H-M   'P 1'
#
loop_
_entity.id
_entity.type
_entity.pdbx_description
1 polymer ?
#
loop_
_entity_poly.entity_id
_entity_poly.type
_entity_poly.pdbx_seq_one_letter_code
_entity_poly.pdbx_strand_id
1 'polypeptide(L)' 'MFLIITILKLFEIYPKDIEIITYFLIKIKNFTLNDRVKNIGA' A
#
# COMPACT_ATOMS: atom_id res chain seq x y z
N MET A 1 5.44 3.61 12.70
CA MET A 1 5.17 2.52 13.66
C MET A 1 3.74 2.02 13.59
N PHE A 2 2.72 2.90 13.66
CA PHE A 2 1.30 2.51 13.63
C PHE A 2 0.88 1.76 12.35
N LEU A 3 1.28 2.24 11.17
CA LEU A 3 0.84 1.70 9.88
C LEU A 3 1.24 0.23 9.65
N ILE A 4 2.46 -0.14 10.06
CA ILE A 4 3.00 -1.50 9.89
C ILE A 4 2.20 -2.49 10.76
N ILE A 5 1.87 -2.09 11.99
CA ILE A 5 1.08 -2.91 12.92
C ILE A 5 -0.35 -3.12 12.39
N THR A 6 -0.95 -2.09 11.80
CA THR A 6 -2.28 -2.18 11.20
C THR A 6 -2.31 -3.15 10.02
N ILE A 7 -1.29 -3.11 9.16
CA ILE A 7 -1.18 -4.02 8.01
C ILE A 7 -1.03 -5.46 8.49
N LEU A 8 -0.16 -5.73 9.46
CA LEU A 8 0.02 -7.08 10.01
C LEU A 8 -1.28 -7.65 10.60
N LYS A 9 -2.05 -6.85 11.33
CA LYS A 9 -3.36 -7.28 11.85
C LYS A 9 -4.39 -7.56 10.74
N LEU A 10 -4.36 -6.80 9.65
CA LEU A 10 -5.22 -7.06 8.49
C LEU A 10 -4.90 -8.41 7.82
N PHE A 11 -3.61 -8.76 7.74
CA PHE A 11 -3.17 -10.08 7.26
C PHE A 11 -3.60 -11.22 8.18
N GLU A 12 -3.61 -11.02 9.50
CA GLU A 12 -4.08 -12.02 10.47
C GLU A 12 -5.60 -12.24 10.41
N ILE A 13 -6.38 -11.16 10.26
CA ILE A 13 -7.86 -11.24 10.24
C ILE A 13 -8.37 -11.76 8.89
N TYR A 14 -7.70 -11.38 7.80
CA TYR A 14 -8.13 -11.66 6.43
C TYR A 14 -7.03 -12.34 5.59
N PRO A 15 -6.55 -13.54 5.99
CA PRO A 15 -5.46 -14.24 5.30
C PRO A 15 -5.82 -14.71 3.89
N LYS A 16 -7.11 -14.77 3.54
CA LYS A 16 -7.57 -15.08 2.18
C LYS A 16 -7.59 -13.86 1.26
N ASP A 17 -7.64 -12.66 1.84
CA ASP A 17 -7.72 -11.40 1.11
C ASP A 17 -6.34 -10.75 0.92
N ILE A 18 -5.26 -11.53 1.13
CA ILE A 18 -3.87 -11.13 0.91
C ILE A 18 -3.66 -10.52 -0.46
N GLU A 19 -4.28 -11.10 -1.48
CA GLU A 19 -4.17 -10.64 -2.86
C GLU A 19 -4.76 -9.23 -3.02
N ILE A 20 -5.91 -8.97 -2.39
CA ILE A 20 -6.59 -7.67 -2.39
C ILE A 20 -5.76 -6.63 -1.61
N ILE A 21 -5.29 -6.99 -0.41
CA ILE A 21 -4.47 -6.11 0.42
C ILE A 21 -3.17 -5.74 -0.31
N THR A 22 -2.51 -6.71 -0.93
CA THR A 22 -1.29 -6.52 -1.72
C THR A 22 -1.54 -5.64 -2.94
N TYR A 23 -2.65 -5.87 -3.65
CA TYR A 23 -3.07 -5.03 -4.78
C TYR A 23 -3.25 -3.56 -4.36
N PHE A 24 -3.92 -3.29 -3.24
CA PHE A 24 -4.09 -1.92 -2.72
C PHE A 24 -2.75 -1.28 -2.35
N LEU A 25 -1.84 -2.01 -1.70
CA LEU A 25 -0.52 -1.50 -1.33
C LEU A 25 0.31 -1.13 -2.57
N ILE A 26 0.29 -1.95 -3.61
CA ILE A 26 0.97 -1.66 -4.88
C ILE A 26 0.36 -0.43 -5.54
N LYS A 27 -0.97 -0.30 -5.55
CA LYS A 27 -1.67 0.86 -6.12
C LYS A 27 -1.31 2.16 -5.41
N ILE A 28 -1.25 2.15 -4.08
CA ILE A 28 -0.84 3.31 -3.26
C ILE A 28 0.62 3.68 -3.54
N LYS A 29 1.51 2.68 -3.64
CA LYS A 29 2.93 2.89 -3.98
C LYS A 29 3.07 3.54 -5.35
N ASN A 30 2.36 3.03 -6.36
CA ASN A 30 2.41 3.58 -7.72
C ASN A 30 1.81 4.98 -7.81
N PHE A 31 0.73 5.27 -7.05
CA PHE A 31 0.18 6.62 -6.95
C PHE A 31 1.21 7.60 -6.39
N THR A 32 1.85 7.24 -5.27
CA THR A 32 2.89 8.06 -4.63
C THR A 32 4.10 8.27 -5.55
N LEU A 33 4.48 7.24 -6.31
CA LEU A 33 5.63 7.29 -7.21
C LEU A 33 5.33 8.16 -8.44
N ASN A 34 4.13 8.06 -9.02
CA ASN A 34 3.66 8.94 -10.09
C ASN A 34 3.57 10.40 -9.64
N ASP A 35 3.08 10.65 -8.42
CA ASP A 35 2.99 12.00 -7.87
C ASP A 35 4.38 12.61 -7.65
N ARG A 36 5.36 11.81 -7.20
CA ARG A 36 6.76 12.22 -7.09
C ARG A 36 7.40 12.50 -8.46
N VAL A 37 7.20 11.64 -9.46
CA VAL A 37 7.72 11.86 -10.80
C VAL A 37 7.15 13.14 -11.41
N LYS A 38 5.85 13.38 -11.22
CA LYS A 38 5.16 14.58 -11.71
C LYS A 38 5.68 15.86 -11.04
N ASN A 39 6.00 15.81 -9.74
CA ASN A 39 6.53 16.94 -8.98
C ASN A 39 8.05 17.18 -9.18
N ILE A 40 8.80 16.20 -9.71
CA ILE A 40 10.23 16.38 -10.06
C ILE A 40 10.40 16.89 -11.51
N GLY A 41 9.41 16.65 -12.37
CA GLY A 41 9.39 17.12 -13.76
C GLY A 41 8.70 18.48 -13.99
N ALA A 42 8.31 19.18 -12.93
CA ALA A 42 7.75 20.54 -12.94
C ALA A 42 8.72 21.52 -12.28
#